data_AF-A0A9Q7QXQ7-F1
#
_entry.id   AF-A0A9Q7QXQ7-F1
#
_cell.length_a   1.000
_cell.length_b   1.000
_cell.length_c   1.000
_cell.angle_alpha   90.00
_cell.angle_beta   90.00
_cell.angle_gamma   90.00
#
_symmetry.space_group_name_H-M   'P 1'
#
loop_
_entity.id
_entity.type
_entity.pdbx_description
1 polymer ?
#
loop_
_entity_poly.entity_id
_entity_poly.type
_entity_poly.pdbx_seq_one_letter_code
_entity_poly.pdbx_strand_id
1 'polypeptide(L)'
;MDDGVDDGKGITEEFWSKGVTDDAKMMWRVGSRGVTFLAALLLPKTGFKVVDIAVGVLTMLIPLLVIETQRAYSKFSPGFLAWVIRISVFASGVAMASLGLVVYFGVVMPLVSAVGIPFFQQSASLQFQGQSGVELVGFWWMAAVTGFAVMYAVFKNFRETKVFEIVYHLPRNGVRQLMQERPLRASNWPMFVWFELCVLIASFFYTLMASQAALLVVDGTQQVLMLFGISL
;
A
#
# COMPACT_ATOMS: atom_id res chain seq x y z
N MET A 1 -4.68 -34.37 -14.03
CA MET A 1 -5.08 -33.98 -12.67
C MET A 1 -3.95 -34.45 -11.81
N ASP A 2 -3.05 -33.52 -11.47
CA ASP A 2 -1.86 -33.81 -10.68
C ASP A 2 -2.28 -33.62 -9.22
N ASP A 3 -2.24 -34.71 -8.46
CA ASP A 3 -2.66 -34.72 -7.06
C ASP A 3 -1.73 -33.79 -6.29
N GLY A 4 -2.31 -32.70 -5.77
CA GLY A 4 -1.65 -31.61 -5.04
C GLY A 4 -1.04 -32.05 -3.71
N VAL A 5 -0.07 -32.95 -3.76
CA VAL A 5 0.85 -33.22 -2.67
C VAL A 5 1.86 -32.08 -2.65
N ASP A 6 1.80 -31.28 -1.59
CA ASP A 6 2.81 -30.26 -1.30
C ASP A 6 4.18 -30.93 -1.16
N ASP A 7 4.98 -30.91 -2.21
CA ASP A 7 6.32 -31.52 -2.23
C ASP A 7 7.36 -30.76 -1.39
N GLY A 8 6.93 -29.73 -0.64
CA GLY A 8 7.78 -28.92 0.21
C GLY A 8 8.64 -27.89 -0.52
N LYS A 9 8.54 -27.75 -1.85
CA LYS A 9 9.32 -26.80 -2.65
C LYS A 9 8.60 -25.48 -2.91
N GLY A 10 9.38 -24.45 -3.20
CA GLY A 10 8.86 -23.11 -3.53
C GLY A 10 8.31 -23.03 -4.96
N ILE A 11 7.54 -21.96 -5.24
CA ILE A 11 6.84 -21.75 -6.52
C ILE A 11 7.79 -21.83 -7.73
N THR A 12 9.01 -21.30 -7.58
CA THR A 12 10.02 -21.24 -8.65
C THR A 12 11.19 -22.21 -8.45
N GLU A 13 11.22 -22.95 -7.35
CA GLU A 13 12.38 -23.73 -6.92
C GLU A 13 12.77 -24.85 -7.89
N GLU A 14 11.80 -25.58 -8.44
CA GLU A 14 12.08 -26.68 -9.37
C GLU A 14 12.70 -26.18 -10.68
N PHE A 15 12.10 -25.15 -11.28
CA PHE A 15 12.62 -24.54 -12.50
C PHE A 15 13.96 -23.84 -12.24
N TRP A 16 14.09 -23.10 -11.13
CA TRP A 16 15.33 -22.42 -10.76
C TRP A 16 16.50 -23.41 -10.55
N SER A 17 16.24 -24.55 -9.90
CA SER A 17 17.29 -25.53 -9.60
C SER A 17 17.73 -26.34 -10.82
N LYS A 18 16.78 -26.81 -11.65
CA LYS A 18 17.05 -27.73 -12.76
C LYS A 18 17.12 -27.07 -14.14
N GLY A 19 16.32 -26.02 -14.36
CA GLY A 19 16.08 -25.43 -15.67
C GLY A 19 16.92 -24.21 -16.01
N VAL A 20 17.68 -23.66 -15.05
CA VAL A 20 18.47 -22.44 -15.24
C VAL A 20 19.95 -22.73 -15.03
N THR A 21 20.78 -22.32 -16.00
CA THR A 21 22.25 -22.42 -15.90
C THR A 21 22.80 -21.48 -14.84
N ASP A 22 23.97 -21.77 -14.27
CA ASP A 22 24.52 -20.96 -13.18
C ASP A 22 24.87 -19.52 -13.62
N ASP A 23 25.32 -19.34 -14.86
CA ASP A 23 25.54 -18.00 -15.44
C ASP A 23 24.23 -17.21 -15.56
N ALA A 24 23.15 -17.85 -16.00
CA ALA A 24 21.84 -17.22 -16.11
C ALA A 24 21.26 -16.89 -14.72
N LYS A 25 21.48 -17.74 -13.71
CA LYS A 25 21.12 -17.43 -12.31
C LYS A 25 21.86 -16.19 -11.80
N MET A 26 23.14 -16.07 -12.10
CA MET A 26 23.95 -14.91 -11.70
C MET A 26 23.46 -13.64 -12.39
N MET A 27 23.32 -13.65 -13.72
CA MET A 27 22.80 -12.51 -14.47
C MET A 27 21.42 -12.07 -13.96
N TRP A 28 20.53 -13.03 -13.69
CA TRP A 28 19.19 -12.72 -13.21
C TRP A 28 19.18 -12.14 -11.78
N ARG A 29 20.05 -12.64 -10.89
CA ARG A 29 20.26 -12.04 -9.55
C ARG A 29 20.78 -10.61 -9.63
N VAL A 30 21.74 -10.35 -10.52
CA VAL A 30 22.28 -8.99 -10.72
C VAL A 30 21.20 -8.08 -11.32
N GLY A 31 20.46 -8.54 -12.32
CA GLY A 31 19.37 -7.79 -12.94
C GLY A 31 18.25 -7.44 -11.95
N SER A 32 17.74 -8.41 -11.20
CA SER A 32 16.69 -8.19 -10.19
C SER A 32 17.15 -7.24 -9.06
N ARG A 33 18.42 -7.33 -8.63
CA ARG A 33 19.01 -6.36 -7.68
C ARG A 33 19.16 -4.97 -8.28
N GLY A 34 19.57 -4.86 -9.54
CA GLY A 34 19.63 -3.59 -10.25
C GLY A 34 18.26 -2.92 -10.35
N VAL A 35 17.21 -3.68 -10.69
CA VAL A 35 15.84 -3.17 -10.77
C VAL A 35 15.34 -2.70 -9.40
N THR A 36 15.54 -3.48 -8.34
CA THR A 36 15.13 -3.07 -6.98
C THR A 36 15.89 -1.84 -6.47
N PHE A 37 17.17 -1.70 -6.83
CA PHE A 37 17.95 -0.50 -6.55
C PHE A 37 17.39 0.72 -7.29
N LEU A 38 17.13 0.61 -8.59
CA LEU A 38 16.51 1.69 -9.37
C LEU A 38 15.13 2.07 -8.83
N ALA A 39 14.32 1.07 -8.45
CA ALA A 39 13.03 1.26 -7.81
C ALA A 39 13.16 2.05 -6.49
N ALA A 40 14.15 1.74 -5.65
CA ALA A 40 14.39 2.48 -4.41
C ALA A 40 14.81 3.94 -4.64
N LEU A 41 15.47 4.25 -5.76
CA LEU A 41 15.81 5.62 -6.15
C LEU A 41 14.59 6.43 -6.61
N LEU A 42 13.58 5.77 -7.19
CA LEU A 42 12.35 6.40 -7.66
C LEU A 42 11.35 6.73 -6.54
N LEU A 43 11.63 6.31 -5.30
CA LEU A 43 10.75 6.60 -4.18
C LEU A 43 10.77 8.10 -3.83
N PRO A 44 9.59 8.69 -3.52
CA PRO A 44 9.50 10.08 -3.13
C PRO A 44 10.25 10.32 -1.82
N LYS A 45 10.98 11.43 -1.75
CA LYS A 45 11.80 11.80 -0.60
C LYS A 45 10.99 12.66 0.36
N THR A 46 10.96 12.25 1.61
CA THR A 46 10.27 12.94 2.71
C THR A 46 11.11 14.09 3.28
N GLY A 47 12.39 14.19 2.92
CA GLY A 47 13.33 15.16 3.48
C GLY A 47 13.98 14.70 4.78
N PHE A 48 13.40 13.70 5.45
CA PHE A 48 14.01 13.02 6.59
C PHE A 48 14.90 11.86 6.12
N LYS A 49 16.21 12.10 6.07
CA LYS A 49 17.22 11.13 5.58
C LYS A 49 17.05 9.72 6.18
N VAL A 50 16.73 9.62 7.47
CA VAL A 50 16.56 8.32 8.14
C VAL A 50 15.36 7.55 7.58
N VAL A 51 14.22 8.23 7.37
CA VAL A 51 13.00 7.63 6.79
C VAL A 51 13.27 7.23 5.35
N ASP A 52 13.86 8.12 4.56
CA ASP A 52 14.15 7.87 3.14
C ASP A 52 15.11 6.67 2.94
N ILE A 53 16.12 6.54 3.80
CA ILE A 53 17.04 5.40 3.79
C ILE A 53 16.29 4.13 4.22
N ALA A 54 15.51 4.18 5.31
CA ALA A 54 14.80 3.01 5.81
C ALA A 54 13.82 2.46 4.77
N VAL A 55 13.02 3.31 4.14
CA VAL A 55 12.08 2.90 3.09
C VAL A 55 12.84 2.34 1.88
N GLY A 56 13.92 2.99 1.44
CA GLY A 56 14.74 2.49 0.34
C GLY A 56 15.36 1.12 0.60
N VAL A 57 15.85 0.88 1.83
CA VAL A 57 16.37 -0.43 2.24
C VAL A 57 15.27 -1.48 2.24
N LEU A 58 14.07 -1.16 2.74
CA LEU A 58 12.94 -2.08 2.74
C LEU A 58 12.48 -2.43 1.32
N THR A 59 12.46 -1.47 0.39
CA THR A 59 12.15 -1.68 -1.04
C THR A 59 13.13 -2.64 -1.71
N MET A 60 14.39 -2.64 -1.27
CA MET A 60 15.38 -3.59 -1.77
C MET A 60 15.25 -4.96 -1.10
N LEU A 61 15.13 -5.02 0.22
CA LEU A 61 15.20 -6.29 0.97
C LEU A 61 13.95 -7.14 0.87
N ILE A 62 12.75 -6.56 0.94
CA ILE A 62 11.49 -7.32 0.94
C ILE A 62 11.34 -8.17 -0.33
N PRO A 63 11.38 -7.62 -1.56
CA PRO A 63 11.25 -8.43 -2.76
C PRO A 63 12.34 -9.49 -2.88
N LEU A 64 13.58 -9.19 -2.47
CA LEU A 64 14.68 -10.16 -2.48
C LEU A 64 14.42 -11.33 -1.55
N LEU A 65 13.92 -11.08 -0.33
CA LEU A 65 13.56 -12.13 0.62
C LEU A 65 12.41 -12.99 0.08
N VAL A 66 11.38 -12.39 -0.50
CA VAL A 66 10.26 -13.12 -1.10
C VAL A 66 10.75 -14.00 -2.26
N ILE A 67 11.56 -13.45 -3.16
CA ILE A 67 12.06 -14.18 -4.33
C ILE A 67 12.98 -15.34 -3.92
N GLU A 68 13.97 -15.10 -3.04
CA GLU A 68 14.90 -16.16 -2.64
C GLU A 68 14.19 -17.25 -1.81
N THR A 69 13.22 -16.88 -0.96
CA THR A 69 12.41 -17.90 -0.25
C THR A 69 11.57 -18.74 -1.20
N GLN A 70 11.11 -18.21 -2.34
CA GLN A 70 10.38 -19.00 -3.34
C GLN A 70 11.29 -19.82 -4.28
N ARG A 71 12.55 -19.40 -4.46
CA ARG A 71 13.57 -20.12 -5.24
C ARG A 71 14.21 -21.30 -4.49
N ALA A 72 14.22 -21.27 -3.16
CA ALA A 72 14.92 -22.24 -2.33
C ALA A 72 14.14 -22.55 -1.03
N TYR A 73 12.81 -22.62 -1.13
CA TYR A 73 11.91 -22.77 0.02
C TYR A 73 12.27 -23.99 0.87
N SER A 74 12.50 -25.14 0.23
CA SER A 74 12.81 -26.40 0.93
C SER A 74 14.11 -26.36 1.73
N LYS A 75 14.99 -25.40 1.43
CA LYS A 75 16.31 -25.23 2.07
C LYS A 75 16.27 -24.31 3.29
N PHE A 76 15.18 -23.56 3.50
CA PHE A 76 15.04 -22.65 4.62
C PHE A 76 14.37 -23.32 5.82
N SER A 77 14.70 -22.85 7.03
CA SER A 77 14.04 -23.35 8.24
C SER A 77 12.58 -22.89 8.30
N PRO A 78 11.66 -23.71 8.85
CA PRO A 78 10.26 -23.33 9.02
C PRO A 78 10.08 -22.04 9.83
N GLY A 79 10.94 -21.80 10.82
CA GLY A 79 10.93 -20.58 11.63
C GLY A 79 11.27 -19.32 10.82
N PHE A 80 12.28 -19.41 9.95
CA PHE A 80 12.65 -18.31 9.06
C PHE A 80 11.54 -18.01 8.04
N LEU A 81 10.97 -19.05 7.42
CA LEU A 81 9.86 -18.92 6.49
C LEU A 81 8.63 -18.27 7.15
N ALA A 82 8.28 -18.71 8.37
CA ALA A 82 7.19 -18.10 9.13
C ALA A 82 7.43 -16.60 9.40
N TRP A 83 8.68 -16.21 9.67
CA TRP A 83 9.03 -14.80 9.88
C TRP A 83 8.90 -13.98 8.59
N VAL A 84 9.39 -14.49 7.45
CA VAL A 84 9.26 -13.83 6.15
C VAL A 84 7.80 -13.68 5.73
N ILE A 85 6.97 -14.72 5.96
CA ILE A 85 5.52 -14.66 5.69
C ILE A 85 4.86 -13.59 6.56
N ARG A 86 5.17 -13.55 7.86
CA ARG A 86 4.62 -12.55 8.78
C ARG A 86 4.99 -11.13 8.36
N ILE A 87 6.25 -10.90 7.97
CA ILE A 87 6.69 -9.57 7.50
C ILE A 87 6.01 -9.20 6.20
N SER A 88 5.94 -10.12 5.23
CA SER A 88 5.29 -9.85 3.94
C SER A 88 3.81 -9.49 4.14
N VAL A 89 3.12 -10.23 5.00
CA VAL A 89 1.74 -9.96 5.39
C VAL A 89 1.60 -8.61 6.09
N PHE A 90 2.46 -8.32 7.06
CA PHE A 90 2.44 -7.06 7.80
C PHE A 90 2.71 -5.87 6.87
N ALA A 91 3.74 -5.95 6.03
CA ALA A 91 4.12 -4.93 5.06
C ALA A 91 2.99 -4.67 4.05
N SER A 92 2.31 -5.73 3.58
CA SER A 92 1.13 -5.59 2.72
C SER A 92 0.00 -4.83 3.42
N GLY A 93 -0.24 -5.14 4.71
CA GLY A 93 -1.23 -4.40 5.51
C GLY A 93 -0.88 -2.93 5.68
N VAL A 94 0.39 -2.61 5.95
CA VAL A 94 0.88 -1.21 6.05
C VAL A 94 0.73 -0.48 4.72
N ALA A 95 1.09 -1.11 3.61
CA ALA A 95 0.95 -0.52 2.27
C ALA A 95 -0.50 -0.20 1.92
N MET A 96 -1.44 -1.08 2.27
CA MET A 96 -2.86 -0.86 2.01
C MET A 96 -3.48 0.20 2.91
N ALA A 97 -3.07 0.26 4.18
CA ALA A 97 -3.43 1.37 5.07
C ALA A 97 -2.89 2.71 4.54
N SER A 98 -1.64 2.71 4.04
CA SER A 98 -1.00 3.87 3.42
C SER A 98 -1.75 4.32 2.16
N LEU A 99 -2.18 3.38 1.30
CA LEU A 99 -3.01 3.66 0.14
C LEU A 99 -4.34 4.30 0.55
N GLY A 100 -5.00 3.80 1.61
CA GLY A 100 -6.22 4.41 2.14
C GLY A 100 -6.01 5.86 2.58
N LEU A 101 -4.87 6.15 3.24
CA LEU A 101 -4.50 7.50 3.65
C LEU A 101 -4.25 8.41 2.43
N VAL A 102 -3.51 7.92 1.43
CA VAL A 102 -3.21 8.65 0.19
C VAL A 102 -4.51 8.97 -0.57
N VAL A 103 -5.44 8.01 -0.70
CA VAL A 103 -6.73 8.25 -1.36
C VAL A 103 -7.58 9.25 -0.57
N TYR A 104 -7.59 9.15 0.77
CA TYR A 104 -8.34 10.06 1.61
C TYR A 104 -7.87 11.51 1.46
N PHE A 105 -6.57 11.76 1.61
CA PHE A 105 -6.01 13.11 1.52
C PHE A 105 -5.87 13.60 0.07
N GLY A 106 -5.58 12.72 -0.88
CA GLY A 106 -5.36 13.09 -2.28
C GLY A 106 -6.64 13.25 -3.11
N VAL A 107 -7.73 12.56 -2.74
CA VAL A 107 -8.97 12.55 -3.53
C VAL A 107 -10.17 12.99 -2.72
N VAL A 108 -10.42 12.34 -1.57
CA VAL A 108 -11.66 12.56 -0.81
C VAL A 108 -11.70 13.97 -0.22
N MET A 109 -10.64 14.39 0.49
CA MET A 109 -10.61 15.70 1.13
C MET A 109 -10.72 16.84 0.10
N PRO A 110 -9.95 16.89 -1.00
CA PRO A 110 -10.08 17.93 -2.01
C PRO A 110 -11.47 17.97 -2.66
N LEU A 111 -12.08 16.81 -2.93
CA LEU A 111 -13.43 16.74 -3.49
C LEU A 111 -14.47 17.34 -2.53
N VAL A 112 -14.41 16.95 -1.25
CA VAL A 112 -15.31 17.47 -0.20
C VAL A 112 -15.08 18.96 0.00
N SER A 113 -13.83 19.42 0.01
CA SER A 113 -13.49 20.84 0.10
C SER A 113 -13.96 21.63 -1.12
N ALA A 114 -13.80 21.11 -2.33
CA ALA A 114 -14.19 21.78 -3.57
C ALA A 114 -15.71 21.94 -3.70
N VAL A 115 -16.50 21.04 -3.11
CA VAL A 115 -17.97 21.19 -3.06
C VAL A 115 -18.41 21.99 -1.83
N GLY A 116 -17.79 21.72 -0.68
CA GLY A 116 -18.15 22.33 0.60
C GLY A 116 -17.81 23.82 0.67
N ILE A 117 -16.60 24.22 0.29
CA ILE A 117 -16.16 25.62 0.37
C ILE A 117 -17.08 26.56 -0.42
N PRO A 118 -17.40 26.33 -1.71
CA PRO A 118 -18.31 27.21 -2.42
C PRO A 118 -19.74 27.13 -1.88
N PHE A 119 -20.23 25.96 -1.43
CA PHE A 119 -21.54 25.87 -0.80
C PHE A 119 -21.62 26.71 0.49
N PHE A 120 -20.62 26.63 1.36
CA PHE A 120 -20.55 27.42 2.59
C PHE A 120 -20.27 28.90 2.33
N GLN A 121 -19.41 29.26 1.36
CA GLN A 121 -19.13 30.65 0.99
C GLN A 121 -20.34 31.32 0.35
N GLN A 122 -21.06 30.63 -0.53
CA GLN A 122 -22.26 31.17 -1.18
C GLN A 122 -23.37 31.36 -0.14
N SER A 123 -23.51 30.42 0.79
CA SER A 123 -24.45 30.55 1.91
C SER A 123 -24.07 31.65 2.91
N ALA A 124 -22.77 31.82 3.21
CA ALA A 124 -22.28 32.90 4.07
C ALA A 124 -22.41 34.28 3.40
N SER A 125 -22.22 34.38 2.08
CA SER A 125 -22.41 35.63 1.33
C SER A 125 -23.87 36.09 1.30
N LEU A 126 -24.83 35.15 1.32
CA LEU A 126 -26.25 35.44 1.47
C LEU A 126 -26.62 35.92 2.89
N GLN A 127 -25.88 35.52 3.93
CA GLN A 127 -26.11 35.97 5.31
C GLN A 127 -25.76 37.46 5.55
N PHE A 128 -24.89 38.06 4.73
CA PHE A 128 -24.52 39.48 4.86
C PHE A 128 -25.52 40.45 4.20
N GLN A 129 -26.52 39.94 3.46
CA GLN A 129 -27.63 40.73 2.94
C GLN A 129 -28.90 40.51 3.78
N GLY A 130 -28.89 41.03 5.01
CA GLY A 130 -30.10 41.27 5.82
C GLY A 130 -31.04 40.08 6.00
N GLN A 131 -30.74 39.17 6.93
CA GLN A 131 -31.64 38.07 7.29
C GLN A 131 -31.90 37.98 8.80
N SER A 132 -33.09 37.48 9.12
CA SER A 132 -33.61 37.31 10.48
C SER A 132 -32.93 36.14 11.19
N GLY A 133 -32.89 36.14 12.52
CA GLY A 133 -32.27 35.07 13.32
C GLY A 133 -32.81 33.66 13.04
N VAL A 134 -33.98 33.54 12.40
CA VAL A 134 -34.60 32.27 12.01
C VAL A 134 -33.90 31.62 10.81
N GLU A 135 -33.41 32.42 9.86
CA GLU A 135 -32.69 31.93 8.67
C GLU A 135 -31.27 31.48 9.02
N LEU A 136 -30.64 32.13 10.00
CA LEU A 136 -29.35 31.71 10.56
C LEU A 136 -29.46 30.32 11.22
N VAL A 137 -30.50 30.11 12.04
CA VAL A 137 -30.75 28.81 12.71
C VAL A 137 -31.11 27.73 11.69
N GLY A 138 -31.91 28.07 10.67
CA GLY A 138 -32.25 27.16 9.57
C GLY A 138 -31.02 26.70 8.77
N PHE A 139 -30.08 27.61 8.51
CA PHE A 139 -28.82 27.28 7.84
C PHE A 139 -27.94 26.32 8.66
N TRP A 140 -27.71 26.61 9.95
CA TRP A 140 -26.94 25.74 10.82
C TRP A 140 -27.59 24.36 10.98
N TRP A 141 -28.93 24.31 11.00
CA TRP A 141 -29.67 23.05 11.06
C TRP A 141 -29.50 22.23 9.79
N MET A 142 -29.64 22.86 8.62
CA MET A 142 -29.39 22.19 7.34
C MET A 142 -27.93 21.73 7.20
N ALA A 143 -26.97 22.56 7.60
CA ALA A 143 -25.55 22.19 7.60
C ALA A 143 -25.28 20.99 8.53
N ALA A 144 -25.88 20.98 9.73
CA ALA A 144 -25.76 19.85 10.65
C ALA A 144 -26.38 18.57 10.06
N VAL A 145 -27.59 18.65 9.49
CA VAL A 145 -28.28 17.51 8.86
C VAL A 145 -27.47 16.97 7.67
N THR A 146 -26.94 17.84 6.81
CA THR A 146 -26.08 17.43 5.70
C THR A 146 -24.77 16.80 6.20
N GLY A 147 -24.15 17.37 7.24
CA GLY A 147 -22.95 16.78 7.86
C GLY A 147 -23.21 15.38 8.42
N PHE A 148 -24.32 15.20 9.14
CA PHE A 148 -24.76 13.88 9.64
C PHE A 148 -25.10 12.91 8.51
N ALA A 149 -25.76 13.36 7.45
CA ALA A 149 -26.10 12.54 6.30
C ALA A 149 -24.84 12.06 5.53
N VAL A 150 -23.84 12.94 5.36
CA VAL A 150 -22.55 12.59 4.77
C VAL A 150 -21.79 11.61 5.65
N MET A 151 -21.70 11.87 6.96
CA MET A 151 -21.11 10.94 7.93
C MET A 151 -21.78 9.57 7.86
N TYR A 152 -23.12 9.55 7.89
CA TYR A 152 -23.90 8.32 7.79
C TYR A 152 -23.66 7.60 6.46
N ALA A 153 -23.62 8.31 5.33
CA ALA A 153 -23.36 7.72 4.02
C ALA A 153 -21.93 7.15 3.91
N VAL A 154 -20.94 7.82 4.50
CA VAL A 154 -19.56 7.31 4.59
C VAL A 154 -19.51 6.06 5.45
N PHE A 155 -20.09 6.06 6.65
CA PHE A 155 -20.13 4.89 7.53
C PHE A 155 -20.89 3.72 6.88
N LYS A 156 -22.01 4.01 6.21
CA LYS A 156 -22.80 3.02 5.49
C LYS A 156 -22.00 2.42 4.34
N ASN A 157 -21.36 3.23 3.49
CA ASN A 157 -20.49 2.73 2.43
C ASN A 157 -19.30 1.94 2.99
N PHE A 158 -18.64 2.41 4.04
CA PHE A 158 -17.55 1.67 4.67
C PHE A 158 -17.97 0.27 5.14
N ARG A 159 -19.19 0.18 5.69
CA ARG A 159 -19.77 -1.07 6.19
C ARG A 159 -20.27 -1.98 5.07
N GLU A 160 -20.93 -1.43 4.06
CA GLU A 160 -21.52 -2.18 2.94
C GLU A 160 -20.46 -2.63 1.92
N THR A 161 -19.47 -1.80 1.60
CA THR A 161 -18.37 -2.17 0.70
C THR A 161 -17.37 -3.12 1.37
N LYS A 162 -17.52 -3.37 2.68
CA LYS A 162 -16.58 -4.16 3.49
C LYS A 162 -15.13 -3.79 3.19
N VAL A 163 -14.86 -2.48 3.18
CA VAL A 163 -13.57 -1.94 2.77
C VAL A 163 -12.43 -2.58 3.54
N PHE A 164 -12.63 -2.87 4.83
CA PHE A 164 -11.65 -3.56 5.66
C PHE A 164 -11.36 -5.01 5.19
N GLU A 165 -12.37 -5.71 4.69
CA GLU A 165 -12.20 -7.05 4.12
C GLU A 165 -11.40 -6.99 2.81
N ILE A 166 -11.71 -6.04 1.93
CA ILE A 166 -11.05 -5.88 0.63
C ILE A 166 -9.62 -5.30 0.77
N VAL A 167 -9.44 -4.31 1.65
CA VAL A 167 -8.19 -3.55 1.80
C VAL A 167 -7.22 -4.24 2.73
N TYR A 168 -7.69 -4.89 3.81
CA TYR A 168 -6.80 -5.49 4.81
C TYR A 168 -6.78 -7.02 4.75
N HIS A 169 -7.93 -7.68 4.70
CA HIS A 169 -7.98 -9.15 4.75
C HIS A 169 -7.62 -9.81 3.41
N LEU A 170 -8.09 -9.29 2.28
CA LEU A 170 -7.87 -9.87 0.97
C LEU A 170 -6.38 -9.94 0.56
N PRO A 171 -5.57 -8.85 0.62
CA PRO A 171 -4.16 -8.92 0.27
C PRO A 171 -3.37 -9.75 1.28
N ARG A 172 -3.72 -9.69 2.57
CA ARG A 172 -3.13 -10.53 3.62
C ARG A 172 -3.37 -12.02 3.37
N ASN A 173 -4.60 -12.39 3.04
CA ASN A 173 -4.98 -13.76 2.76
C ASN A 173 -4.39 -14.23 1.43
N GLY A 174 -4.34 -13.36 0.40
CA GLY A 174 -3.70 -13.65 -0.88
C GLY A 174 -2.21 -13.89 -0.76
N VAL A 175 -1.46 -13.04 -0.03
CA VAL A 175 -0.02 -13.25 0.24
C VAL A 175 0.19 -14.50 1.08
N ARG A 176 -0.65 -14.72 2.10
CA ARG A 176 -0.58 -15.94 2.92
C ARG A 176 -0.83 -17.19 2.08
N GLN A 177 -1.85 -17.19 1.23
CA GLN A 177 -2.19 -18.29 0.34
C GLN A 177 -1.07 -18.54 -0.67
N LEU A 178 -0.55 -17.48 -1.29
CA LEU A 178 0.57 -17.59 -2.23
C LEU A 178 1.81 -18.19 -1.56
N MET A 179 2.13 -17.78 -0.33
CA MET A 179 3.33 -18.26 0.37
C MET A 179 3.16 -19.60 1.08
N GLN A 180 1.94 -19.96 1.51
CA GLN A 180 1.68 -21.21 2.26
C GLN A 180 1.14 -22.31 1.34
N GLU A 181 0.05 -22.03 0.63
CA GLU A 181 -0.65 -23.02 -0.21
C GLU A 181 0.01 -23.19 -1.58
N ARG A 182 0.79 -22.19 -2.04
CA ARG A 182 1.61 -22.24 -3.26
C ARG A 182 0.85 -22.86 -4.46
N PRO A 183 -0.31 -22.30 -4.85
CA PRO A 183 -1.16 -22.89 -5.89
C PRO A 183 -0.55 -22.84 -7.30
N LEU A 184 0.55 -22.11 -7.47
CA LEU A 184 1.24 -21.92 -8.75
C LEU A 184 2.60 -22.63 -8.71
N ARG A 185 2.92 -23.32 -9.81
CA ARG A 185 4.23 -23.92 -10.07
C ARG A 185 4.79 -23.31 -11.34
N ALA A 186 5.91 -22.61 -11.24
CA ALA A 186 6.62 -22.18 -12.43
C ALA A 186 7.33 -23.38 -13.06
N SER A 187 6.75 -23.94 -14.13
CA SER A 187 7.34 -25.03 -14.92
C SER A 187 8.19 -24.53 -16.08
N ASN A 188 7.93 -23.31 -16.56
CA ASN A 188 8.50 -22.74 -17.78
C ASN A 188 9.13 -21.36 -17.52
N TRP A 189 10.10 -20.97 -18.35
CA TRP A 189 10.80 -19.67 -18.25
C TRP A 189 9.85 -18.45 -18.21
N PRO A 190 8.80 -18.34 -19.07
CA PRO A 190 7.91 -17.18 -19.03
C PRO A 190 7.15 -17.07 -17.71
N MET A 191 6.73 -18.19 -17.13
CA MET A 191 5.98 -18.21 -15.86
C MET A 191 6.89 -17.84 -14.68
N PHE A 192 8.14 -18.29 -14.71
CA PHE A 192 9.18 -17.90 -13.76
C PHE A 192 9.41 -16.38 -13.78
N VAL A 193 9.66 -15.82 -14.97
CA VAL A 193 9.89 -14.37 -15.16
C VAL A 193 8.67 -13.58 -14.72
N TRP A 194 7.47 -14.00 -15.12
CA TRP A 194 6.23 -13.31 -14.77
C TRP A 194 6.00 -13.26 -13.27
N PHE A 195 6.18 -14.40 -12.58
CA PHE A 195 6.02 -14.46 -11.13
C PHE A 195 6.97 -13.50 -10.42
N GLU A 196 8.27 -13.54 -10.73
CA GLU A 196 9.23 -12.68 -10.04
C GLU A 196 9.06 -11.21 -10.39
N LEU A 197 8.69 -10.89 -11.62
CA LEU A 197 8.38 -9.53 -12.04
C LEU A 197 7.13 -9.01 -11.33
N CYS A 198 6.09 -9.84 -11.14
CA CYS A 198 4.93 -9.48 -10.31
C CYS A 198 5.32 -9.20 -8.86
N VAL A 199 6.21 -10.01 -8.27
CA VAL A 199 6.70 -9.77 -6.90
C VAL A 199 7.46 -8.45 -6.81
N LEU A 200 8.32 -8.15 -7.79
CA LEU A 200 9.07 -6.89 -7.87
C LEU A 200 8.13 -5.68 -8.00
N ILE A 201 7.20 -5.75 -8.94
CA ILE A 201 6.23 -4.67 -9.19
C ILE A 201 5.34 -4.45 -7.97
N ALA A 202 4.78 -5.51 -7.38
CA ALA A 202 3.93 -5.39 -6.21
C ALA A 202 4.69 -4.79 -5.01
N SER A 203 5.93 -5.24 -4.78
CA SER A 203 6.78 -4.70 -3.72
C SER A 203 7.11 -3.22 -3.93
N PHE A 204 7.38 -2.83 -5.19
CA PHE A 204 7.60 -1.43 -5.52
C PHE A 204 6.36 -0.58 -5.27
N PHE A 205 5.18 -0.99 -5.76
CA PHE A 205 3.95 -0.23 -5.49
C PHE A 205 3.64 -0.13 -4.01
N TYR A 206 3.84 -1.19 -3.23
CA TYR A 206 3.60 -1.19 -1.79
C TYR A 206 4.52 -0.22 -1.06
N THR A 207 5.81 -0.22 -1.39
CA THR A 207 6.77 0.72 -0.79
C THR A 207 6.56 2.15 -1.28
N LEU A 208 6.14 2.35 -2.53
CA LEU A 208 5.74 3.65 -3.06
C LEU A 208 4.55 4.22 -2.29
N MET A 209 3.51 3.43 -2.02
CA MET A 209 2.36 3.86 -1.22
C MET A 209 2.75 4.23 0.20
N ALA A 210 3.61 3.42 0.84
CA ALA A 210 4.13 3.74 2.17
C ALA A 210 4.94 5.06 2.17
N SER A 211 5.78 5.28 1.16
CA SER A 211 6.58 6.51 1.01
C SER A 211 5.71 7.74 0.78
N GLN A 212 4.67 7.63 -0.04
CA GLN A 212 3.69 8.70 -0.27
C GLN A 212 2.91 9.05 1.00
N ALA A 213 2.47 8.04 1.76
CA ALA A 213 1.79 8.28 3.04
C ALA A 213 2.74 8.95 4.06
N ALA A 214 4.00 8.53 4.12
CA ALA A 214 4.99 9.16 4.99
C ALA A 214 5.21 10.64 4.63
N LEU A 215 5.29 10.95 3.33
CA LEU A 215 5.40 12.33 2.85
C LEU A 215 4.18 13.17 3.26
N LEU A 216 2.95 12.65 3.08
CA LEU A 216 1.74 13.33 3.51
C LEU A 216 1.72 13.62 5.02
N VAL A 217 2.18 12.67 5.84
CA VAL A 217 2.27 12.86 7.30
C VAL A 217 3.30 13.94 7.63
N VAL A 218 4.46 13.95 6.97
CA VAL A 218 5.49 14.96 7.17
C VAL A 218 4.98 16.35 6.79
N ASP A 219 4.41 16.50 5.59
CA ASP A 219 3.87 17.77 5.11
C ASP A 219 2.76 18.28 6.03
N GLY A 220 1.84 17.38 6.44
CA GLY A 220 0.78 17.72 7.38
C GLY A 220 1.33 18.17 8.73
N THR A 221 2.38 17.51 9.25
CA THR A 221 3.00 17.89 10.52
C THR A 221 3.70 19.25 10.41
N GLN A 222 4.39 19.53 9.30
CA GLN A 222 5.01 20.82 9.04
C GLN A 222 3.97 21.95 8.98
N GLN A 223 2.85 21.74 8.29
CA GLN A 223 1.76 22.71 8.23
C GLN A 223 1.19 23.01 9.62
N VAL A 224 0.98 21.98 10.46
CA VAL A 224 0.51 22.16 11.84
C VAL A 224 1.53 22.94 12.67
N LEU A 225 2.83 22.63 12.55
CA LEU A 225 3.88 23.36 13.28
C LEU A 225 3.98 24.83 12.85
N MET A 226 3.82 25.11 11.55
CA MET A 226 3.75 26.49 11.04
C MET A 226 2.56 27.26 11.61
N LEU A 227 1.39 26.62 11.82
CA LEU A 227 0.25 27.25 12.48
C LEU A 227 0.55 27.64 13.93
N PHE A 228 1.45 26.93 14.60
CA PHE A 228 1.94 27.26 15.95
C PHE A 228 3.18 28.17 15.95
N GLY A 229 3.63 28.66 14.78
CA GLY A 229 4.79 29.54 14.65
C GLY A 229 6.15 28.85 14.91
N ILE A 230 6.18 27.51 14.91
CA ILE A 230 7.40 26.73 15.11
C ILE A 230 7.90 26.31 13.72
N SER A 231 9.00 26.90 13.25
CA SER A 231 9.69 26.43 12.04
C SER A 231 10.69 25.34 12.39
N LEU A 232 10.66 24.23 11.66
CA LEU A 232 11.58 23.10 11.81
C LEU A 232 12.69 23.16 10.74
#